data_AF-A0A4P9VY74-F1
#
_entry.id   AF-A0A4P9VY74-F1
#
_cell.length_a   1.000
_cell.length_b   1.000
_cell.length_c   1.000
_cell.angle_alpha   90.00
_cell.angle_beta   90.00
_cell.angle_gamma   90.00
#
_symmetry.space_group_name_H-M   'P 1'
#
loop_
_entity.id
_entity.type
_entity.pdbx_description
1 polymer ?
#
loop_
_entity_poly.entity_id
_entity_poly.type
_entity_poly.pdbx_seq_one_letter_code
_entity_poly.pdbx_strand_id
1 'polypeptide(L)'
;PVHRMIQSDFIKVASISYEARPRQEDALEIGWGAPGSPLQNINFKEATIQTIEILEQRACAVTPDMADFLERDPVMTARRYVEFLITENIVDRDVARYYIQRYEEVRFGPHELTQADYLEFMKLFALLLKRYLAVTMGVYRYAPEKIVGCIS
;
A
#
# COMPACT_ATOMS: atom_id res chain seq x y z
N PRO A 1 -8.04 5.85 62.22
CA PRO A 1 -6.86 6.47 61.57
C PRO A 1 -6.55 5.87 60.19
N VAL A 2 -6.37 4.54 60.10
CA VAL A 2 -6.01 3.83 58.86
C VAL A 2 -7.11 3.88 57.78
N HIS A 3 -8.38 3.72 58.17
CA HIS A 3 -9.52 3.75 57.24
C HIS A 3 -9.63 5.06 56.43
N ARG A 4 -9.26 6.21 57.01
CA ARG A 4 -9.29 7.49 56.30
C ARG A 4 -8.19 7.59 55.24
N MET A 5 -7.01 7.04 55.50
CA MET A 5 -5.92 6.99 54.52
C MET A 5 -6.30 6.11 53.34
N ILE A 6 -6.86 4.93 53.62
CA ILE A 6 -7.36 4.02 52.57
C ILE A 6 -8.41 4.72 51.70
N GLN A 7 -9.41 5.39 52.30
CA GLN A 7 -10.40 6.16 51.54
C GLN A 7 -9.76 7.28 50.71
N SER A 8 -8.79 8.01 51.26
CA SER A 8 -8.12 9.07 50.52
C SER A 8 -7.34 8.56 49.32
N ASP A 9 -6.75 7.37 49.43
CA ASP A 9 -5.98 6.76 48.35
C ASP A 9 -6.90 6.24 47.24
N PHE A 10 -8.05 5.65 47.58
CA PHE A 10 -9.07 5.29 46.59
C PHE A 10 -9.61 6.50 45.82
N ILE A 11 -9.85 7.62 46.51
CA ILE A 11 -10.31 8.85 45.86
C ILE A 11 -9.25 9.39 44.89
N LYS A 12 -7.97 9.37 45.27
CA LYS A 12 -6.85 9.76 44.39
C LYS A 12 -6.72 8.84 43.19
N VAL A 13 -6.82 7.52 43.37
CA VAL A 13 -6.75 6.58 42.25
C VAL A 13 -7.93 6.77 41.31
N ALA A 14 -9.14 7.05 41.83
CA ALA A 14 -10.30 7.35 41.01
C ALA A 14 -10.14 8.65 40.21
N SER A 15 -9.56 9.71 40.80
CA SER A 15 -9.29 10.96 40.08
C SER A 15 -8.22 10.78 39.00
N ILE A 16 -7.11 10.10 39.33
CA ILE A 16 -6.05 9.78 38.36
C ILE A 16 -6.62 8.95 37.21
N SER A 17 -7.43 7.93 37.50
CA SER A 17 -8.04 7.09 36.45
C SER A 17 -9.03 7.87 35.57
N TYR A 18 -9.70 8.88 36.10
CA TYR A 18 -10.61 9.74 35.33
C TYR A 18 -9.83 10.71 34.44
N GLU A 19 -8.78 11.33 34.97
CA GLU A 19 -7.89 12.25 34.26
C GLU A 19 -7.00 11.55 33.22
N ALA A 20 -6.66 10.28 33.45
CA ALA A 20 -5.87 9.45 32.54
C ALA A 20 -6.70 8.82 31.40
N ARG A 21 -7.99 9.17 31.29
CA ARG A 21 -8.76 8.78 30.10
C ARG A 21 -8.20 9.53 28.89
N PRO A 22 -7.82 8.83 27.80
CA PRO A 22 -7.34 9.50 26.60
C PRO A 22 -8.44 10.43 26.09
N ARG A 23 -8.04 11.67 25.77
CA ARG A 23 -8.96 12.65 25.21
C ARG A 23 -9.33 12.25 23.80
N GLN A 24 -10.44 12.78 23.31
CA GLN A 24 -10.87 12.50 21.94
C GLN A 24 -9.85 13.03 20.92
N GLU A 25 -9.15 14.12 21.23
CA GLU A 25 -7.99 14.60 20.46
C GLU A 25 -6.74 13.70 20.56
N ASP A 26 -6.55 12.97 21.67
CA ASP A 26 -5.44 12.01 21.82
C ASP A 26 -5.67 10.73 20.99
N ALA A 27 -6.92 10.50 20.58
CA ALA A 27 -7.35 9.45 19.66
C ALA A 27 -7.33 9.90 18.20
N LEU A 28 -6.59 10.96 17.84
CA LEU A 28 -6.17 11.14 16.46
C LEU A 28 -5.29 9.93 16.10
N GLU A 29 -5.92 8.87 15.60
CA GLU A 29 -5.26 7.62 15.23
C GLU A 29 -4.43 7.86 13.96
N ILE A 30 -3.33 8.61 14.09
CA ILE A 30 -2.38 8.83 13.00
C ILE A 30 -1.92 7.45 12.52
N GLY A 31 -2.00 7.19 11.21
CA GLY A 31 -1.71 5.89 10.61
C GLY A 31 -2.90 4.92 10.50
N TRP A 32 -4.07 5.24 11.09
CA TRP A 32 -5.28 4.42 11.00
C TRP A 32 -6.50 5.23 10.51
N GLY A 33 -7.46 4.53 9.92
CA GLY A 33 -8.74 5.15 9.56
C GLY A 33 -9.65 5.34 10.77
N ALA A 34 -10.19 6.55 10.89
CA ALA A 34 -11.02 6.95 12.01
C ALA A 34 -12.23 6.01 12.22
N PRO A 35 -12.65 5.75 13.48
CA PRO A 35 -13.85 4.98 13.79
C PRO A 35 -15.10 5.56 13.12
N GLY A 36 -15.90 4.73 12.46
CA GLY A 36 -17.09 5.13 11.70
C GLY A 36 -16.81 5.71 10.31
N SER A 37 -15.55 5.88 9.92
CA SER A 37 -15.18 6.21 8.54
C SER A 37 -15.20 4.96 7.64
N PRO A 38 -15.30 5.12 6.31
CA PRO A 38 -15.14 4.00 5.36
C PRO A 38 -13.78 3.29 5.45
N LEU A 39 -12.79 3.93 6.07
CA LEU A 39 -11.45 3.40 6.23
C LEU A 39 -11.21 2.85 7.65
N GLN A 40 -12.26 2.71 8.46
CA GLN A 40 -12.15 2.16 9.81
C GLN A 40 -11.42 0.81 9.79
N ASN A 41 -10.53 0.60 10.78
CA ASN A 41 -9.70 -0.60 10.94
C ASN A 41 -8.67 -0.82 9.81
N ILE A 42 -8.39 0.18 8.97
CA ILE A 42 -7.32 0.11 7.99
C ILE A 42 -6.09 0.81 8.54
N ASN A 43 -4.98 0.09 8.64
CA ASN A 43 -3.65 0.69 8.83
C ASN A 43 -3.12 1.17 7.48
N PHE A 44 -2.89 2.48 7.34
CA PHE A 44 -2.53 3.08 6.06
C PHE A 44 -1.16 2.64 5.56
N LYS A 45 -0.19 2.45 6.46
CA LYS A 45 1.16 2.03 6.10
C LYS A 45 1.20 0.59 5.63
N GLU A 46 0.53 -0.30 6.36
CA GLU A 46 0.39 -1.71 5.99
C GLU A 46 -0.35 -1.86 4.65
N ALA A 47 -1.50 -1.19 4.48
CA ALA A 47 -2.27 -1.23 3.24
C ALA A 47 -1.45 -0.71 2.05
N THR A 48 -0.63 0.33 2.26
CA THR A 48 0.31 0.83 1.25
C THR A 48 1.35 -0.23 0.89
N ILE A 49 1.93 -0.91 1.88
CA ILE A 49 2.95 -1.95 1.66
C ILE A 49 2.37 -3.12 0.85
N GLN A 50 1.12 -3.51 1.11
CA GLN A 50 0.43 -4.60 0.40
C GLN A 50 0.16 -4.28 -1.07
N THR A 51 0.19 -3.01 -1.49
CA THR A 51 -0.07 -2.64 -2.89
C THR A 51 0.91 -3.27 -3.89
N ILE A 52 2.14 -3.60 -3.46
CA ILE A 52 3.12 -4.26 -4.35
C ILE A 52 2.70 -5.68 -4.71
N GLU A 53 2.10 -6.40 -3.77
CA GLU A 53 1.57 -7.75 -3.99
C GLU A 53 0.36 -7.70 -4.92
N ILE A 54 -0.51 -6.70 -4.73
CA ILE A 54 -1.66 -6.48 -5.63
C ILE A 54 -1.18 -6.14 -7.05
N LEU A 55 -0.11 -5.35 -7.18
CA LEU A 55 0.48 -5.04 -8.48
C LEU A 55 1.01 -6.30 -9.18
N GLU A 56 1.70 -7.16 -8.42
CA GLU A 56 2.23 -8.44 -8.89
C GLU A 56 1.12 -9.39 -9.34
N GLN A 57 0.13 -9.63 -8.49
CA GLN A 57 -1.04 -10.45 -8.82
C GLN A 57 -1.76 -9.91 -10.06
N ARG A 58 -1.88 -8.58 -10.18
CA ARG A 58 -2.52 -7.97 -11.33
C ARG A 58 -1.69 -8.14 -12.60
N ALA A 59 -0.36 -8.07 -12.50
CA ALA A 59 0.52 -8.28 -13.63
C ALA A 59 0.33 -9.69 -14.20
N CYS A 60 0.42 -10.72 -13.34
CA CYS A 60 0.24 -12.12 -13.73
C CYS A 60 -1.18 -12.42 -14.25
N ALA A 61 -2.22 -11.83 -13.65
CA ALA A 61 -3.60 -12.09 -14.04
C ALA A 61 -3.97 -11.54 -15.43
N VAL A 62 -3.31 -10.47 -15.87
CA VAL A 62 -3.67 -9.80 -17.13
C VAL A 62 -2.90 -10.38 -18.33
N THR A 63 -1.72 -10.94 -18.10
CA THR A 63 -0.92 -11.62 -19.12
C THR A 63 -0.60 -13.06 -18.68
N PRO A 64 -1.59 -13.97 -18.74
CA PRO A 64 -1.42 -15.34 -18.25
C PRO A 64 -0.30 -16.10 -18.96
N ASP A 65 -0.11 -15.83 -20.25
CA ASP A 65 0.94 -16.48 -21.07
C ASP A 65 2.37 -16.14 -20.61
N MET A 66 2.53 -15.06 -19.84
CA MET A 66 3.81 -14.61 -19.30
C MET A 66 3.83 -14.62 -17.77
N ALA A 67 2.83 -15.24 -17.11
CA ALA A 67 2.71 -15.19 -15.66
C ALA A 67 3.97 -15.69 -14.94
N ASP A 68 4.54 -16.81 -15.39
CA ASP A 68 5.77 -17.39 -14.83
C ASP A 68 6.99 -16.46 -14.95
N PHE A 69 7.00 -15.56 -15.94
CA PHE A 69 8.07 -14.59 -16.15
C PHE A 69 7.85 -13.29 -15.36
N LEU A 70 6.60 -12.96 -15.06
CA LEU A 70 6.20 -11.72 -14.37
C LEU A 70 6.04 -11.88 -12.86
N GLU A 71 6.03 -13.12 -12.38
CA GLU A 71 6.09 -13.42 -10.96
C GLU A 71 7.37 -12.85 -10.35
N ARG A 72 7.25 -12.23 -9.18
CA ARG A 72 8.38 -11.59 -8.53
C ARG A 72 9.19 -12.65 -7.79
N ASP A 73 10.48 -12.74 -8.11
CA ASP A 73 11.41 -13.54 -7.30
C ASP A 73 11.38 -13.06 -5.83
N PRO A 74 11.27 -13.96 -4.83
CA PRO A 74 11.29 -13.61 -3.41
C PRO A 74 12.47 -12.74 -2.97
N VAL A 75 13.64 -12.86 -3.61
CA VAL A 75 14.83 -12.04 -3.28
C VAL A 75 14.79 -10.65 -3.93
N MET A 76 13.87 -10.42 -4.86
CA MET A 76 13.77 -9.16 -5.59
C MET A 76 13.04 -8.10 -4.76
N THR A 77 13.67 -6.92 -4.65
CA THR A 77 13.07 -5.76 -4.01
C THR A 77 11.89 -5.22 -4.82
N ALA A 78 10.94 -4.57 -4.14
CA ALA A 78 9.80 -3.92 -4.78
C ALA A 78 10.24 -2.95 -5.90
N ARG A 79 11.33 -2.21 -5.67
CA ARG A 79 11.87 -1.26 -6.66
C ARG A 79 12.38 -1.94 -7.91
N ARG A 80 13.21 -2.97 -7.73
CA ARG A 80 13.74 -3.72 -8.86
C ARG A 80 12.62 -4.41 -9.65
N TYR A 81 11.57 -4.87 -8.96
CA TYR A 81 10.39 -5.41 -9.62
C TYR A 81 9.65 -4.37 -10.47
N VAL A 82 9.38 -3.18 -9.93
CA VAL A 82 8.72 -2.11 -10.70
C VAL A 82 9.59 -1.67 -11.88
N GLU A 83 10.90 -1.58 -11.72
CA GLU A 83 11.84 -1.27 -12.81
C GLU A 83 11.84 -2.34 -13.91
N PHE A 84 11.73 -3.61 -13.53
CA PHE A 84 11.52 -4.72 -14.45
C PHE A 84 10.21 -4.55 -15.25
N LEU A 85 9.08 -4.28 -14.58
CA LEU A 85 7.80 -4.03 -15.26
C LEU A 85 7.84 -2.83 -16.21
N ILE A 86 8.61 -1.78 -15.89
CA ILE A 86 8.83 -0.63 -16.78
C ILE A 86 9.64 -1.04 -18.01
N THR A 87 10.65 -1.90 -17.84
CA THR A 87 11.54 -2.36 -18.91
C THR A 87 10.79 -3.22 -19.92
N GLU A 88 9.92 -4.10 -19.42
CA GLU A 88 9.02 -4.92 -20.24
C GLU A 88 7.83 -4.13 -20.82
N ASN A 89 7.78 -2.81 -20.59
CA ASN A 89 6.74 -1.90 -21.06
C ASN A 89 5.32 -2.33 -20.65
N ILE A 90 5.21 -2.92 -19.46
CA ILE A 90 3.98 -3.44 -18.90
C ILE A 90 3.23 -2.33 -18.13
N VAL A 91 3.99 -1.50 -17.41
CA VAL A 91 3.49 -0.32 -16.71
C VAL A 91 3.99 0.96 -17.37
N ASP A 92 3.22 2.04 -17.20
CA ASP A 92 3.68 3.37 -17.62
C ASP A 92 4.88 3.82 -16.77
N ARG A 93 5.97 4.19 -17.44
CA ARG A 93 7.25 4.56 -16.82
C ARG A 93 7.11 5.67 -15.78
N ASP A 94 6.41 6.75 -16.12
CA ASP A 94 6.38 7.95 -15.28
C ASP A 94 5.54 7.71 -14.03
N VAL A 95 4.37 7.09 -14.21
CA VAL A 95 3.48 6.73 -13.09
C VAL A 95 4.14 5.68 -12.18
N ALA A 96 4.79 4.66 -12.76
CA ALA A 96 5.45 3.60 -12.01
C ALA A 96 6.64 4.11 -11.19
N ARG A 97 7.44 5.02 -11.75
CA ARG A 97 8.54 5.68 -11.02
C ARG A 97 8.05 6.50 -9.84
N TYR A 98 6.97 7.27 -10.05
CA TYR A 98 6.39 8.05 -8.96
C TYR A 98 5.78 7.15 -7.88
N TYR A 99 5.10 6.07 -8.28
CA TYR A 99 4.57 5.05 -7.35
C TYR A 99 5.67 4.45 -6.48
N ILE A 100 6.74 3.93 -7.07
CA ILE A 100 7.78 3.24 -6.29
C ILE A 100 8.52 4.20 -5.34
N GLN A 101 8.74 5.44 -5.76
CA GLN A 101 9.33 6.46 -4.90
C GLN A 101 8.46 6.69 -3.66
N ARG A 102 7.15 6.93 -3.85
CA ARG A 102 6.21 7.14 -2.73
C ARG A 102 6.06 5.91 -1.85
N TYR A 103 6.06 4.71 -2.46
CA TYR A 103 6.02 3.44 -1.74
C TYR A 103 7.22 3.29 -0.79
N GLU A 104 8.44 3.56 -1.25
CA GLU A 104 9.63 3.45 -0.41
C GLU A 104 9.67 4.53 0.68
N GLU A 105 9.26 5.75 0.36
CA GLU A 105 9.14 6.84 1.34
C GLU A 105 8.17 6.47 2.46
N VAL A 106 7.03 5.83 2.15
CA VAL A 106 6.08 5.34 3.16
C VAL A 106 6.65 4.16 3.94
N ARG A 107 7.23 3.18 3.24
CA ARG A 107 7.69 1.93 3.85
C ARG A 107 8.86 2.16 4.82
N PHE A 108 9.86 2.93 4.39
CA PHE A 108 11.07 3.18 5.16
C PHE A 108 11.05 4.50 5.92
N GLY A 109 10.05 5.34 5.67
CA GLY A 109 9.88 6.61 6.36
C GLY A 109 9.55 6.43 7.84
N PRO A 110 10.03 7.36 8.69
CA PRO A 110 9.75 7.34 10.12
C PRO A 110 8.36 7.89 10.46
N HIS A 111 7.67 8.51 9.51
CA HIS A 111 6.38 9.17 9.70
C HIS A 111 5.22 8.22 9.39
N GLU A 112 4.18 8.28 10.21
CA GLU A 112 2.90 7.65 9.94
C GLU A 112 2.11 8.46 8.90
N LEU A 113 1.32 7.77 8.08
CA LEU A 113 0.52 8.40 7.04
C LEU A 113 -0.71 9.08 7.62
N THR A 114 -1.05 10.26 7.12
CA THR A 114 -2.39 10.81 7.32
C THR A 114 -3.38 10.16 6.37
N GLN A 115 -4.67 10.26 6.67
CA GLN A 115 -5.72 9.80 5.76
C GLN A 115 -5.65 10.49 4.39
N ALA A 116 -5.28 11.78 4.34
CA ALA A 116 -5.14 12.51 3.09
C ALA A 116 -3.99 11.95 2.24
N ASP A 117 -2.83 11.70 2.85
CA ASP A 117 -1.67 11.12 2.17
C ASP A 117 -1.97 9.72 1.64
N TYR A 118 -2.66 8.90 2.44
CA TYR A 118 -3.09 7.56 2.04
C TYR A 118 -4.03 7.61 0.84
N LEU A 119 -5.03 8.48 0.84
CA LEU A 119 -5.95 8.62 -0.28
C LEU A 119 -5.24 9.11 -1.55
N GLU A 120 -4.27 10.01 -1.42
CA GLU A 120 -3.45 10.45 -2.55
C GLU A 120 -2.60 9.32 -3.12
N PHE A 121 -1.96 8.54 -2.25
CA PHE A 121 -1.22 7.33 -2.64
C PHE A 121 -2.12 6.32 -3.36
N MET A 122 -3.32 6.06 -2.83
CA MET A 122 -4.26 5.10 -3.45
C MET A 122 -4.76 5.58 -4.81
N LYS A 123 -4.92 6.90 -5.03
CA LYS A 123 -5.22 7.46 -6.36
C LYS A 123 -4.09 7.20 -7.35
N LEU A 124 -2.85 7.41 -6.92
CA LEU A 124 -1.67 7.11 -7.73
C LEU A 124 -1.61 5.61 -8.09
N PHE A 125 -1.85 4.74 -7.12
CA PHE A 125 -1.90 3.31 -7.35
C PHE A 125 -3.02 2.91 -8.31
N ALA A 126 -4.22 3.48 -8.16
CA ALA A 126 -5.33 3.26 -9.09
C ALA A 126 -5.00 3.74 -10.52
N LEU A 127 -4.27 4.85 -10.68
CA LEU A 127 -3.80 5.32 -11.98
C LEU A 127 -2.79 4.35 -12.60
N LEU A 128 -1.87 3.80 -11.80
CA LEU A 128 -0.93 2.77 -12.25
C LEU A 128 -1.66 1.55 -12.80
N LEU A 129 -2.62 1.02 -12.03
CA LEU A 129 -3.43 -0.14 -12.44
C LEU A 129 -4.32 0.14 -13.66
N LYS A 130 -4.89 1.34 -13.76
CA LYS A 130 -5.73 1.72 -14.90
C LYS A 130 -4.92 1.82 -16.19
N ARG A 131 -3.74 2.44 -16.12
CA ARG A 131 -2.88 2.65 -17.30
C ARG A 131 -2.24 1.35 -17.77
N TYR A 132 -1.93 0.44 -16.85
CA TYR A 132 -1.55 -0.94 -17.14
C TYR A 132 -2.55 -1.64 -18.09
N LEU A 133 -3.86 -1.54 -17.80
CA LEU A 133 -4.91 -2.16 -18.63
C LEU A 133 -4.98 -1.56 -20.04
N ALA A 134 -4.70 -0.26 -20.17
CA ALA A 134 -4.69 0.41 -21.47
C ALA A 134 -3.48 0.00 -22.34
N VAL A 135 -2.30 -0.13 -21.73
CA VAL A 135 -1.07 -0.54 -22.45
C VAL A 135 -1.20 -1.98 -22.93
N THR A 136 -1.66 -2.89 -22.07
CA THR A 136 -1.84 -4.30 -22.43
C THR A 136 -2.80 -4.47 -23.62
N MET A 137 -3.94 -3.79 -23.60
CA MET A 137 -4.92 -3.79 -24.70
C MET A 137 -4.36 -3.19 -26.01
N GLY A 138 -3.35 -2.32 -25.93
CA GLY A 138 -2.64 -1.77 -27.08
C GLY A 138 -1.55 -2.70 -27.63
N VAL A 139 -0.82 -3.39 -26.76
CA VAL A 139 0.27 -4.32 -27.14
C VAL A 139 -0.29 -5.58 -27.81
N TYR A 140 -1.40 -6.16 -27.32
CA TYR A 140 -2.05 -7.30 -27.98
C TYR A 140 -2.76 -6.96 -29.30
N ARG A 141 -2.94 -5.67 -29.64
CA ARG A 141 -3.37 -5.25 -31.00
C ARG A 141 -2.20 -5.16 -31.99
N TYR A 142 -0.96 -5.16 -31.50
CA TYR A 142 0.27 -4.98 -32.29
C TYR A 142 1.16 -6.23 -32.31
N ALA A 143 0.60 -7.44 -32.16
CA ALA A 143 1.30 -8.67 -32.46
C ALA A 143 0.99 -9.14 -33.91
N PRO A 144 1.69 -8.65 -34.96
CA PRO A 144 1.71 -9.32 -36.24
C PRO A 144 2.73 -10.46 -36.20
N GLU A 145 2.26 -11.65 -36.55
CA GLU A 145 2.97 -12.71 -37.26
C GLU A 145 4.51 -12.73 -37.16
N LYS A 146 5.06 -13.53 -36.24
CA LYS A 146 6.31 -14.27 -36.48
C LYS A 146 6.29 -15.64 -35.80
N ILE A 147 5.50 -16.55 -36.38
CA ILE A 147 5.84 -17.98 -36.36
C ILE A 147 5.72 -18.48 -37.80
N VAL A 148 6.71 -18.12 -38.63
CA VAL A 148 7.00 -18.85 -39.88
C VAL A 148 8.50 -19.09 -39.92
N GLY A 149 8.85 -20.38 -39.93
CA GLY A 149 10.11 -20.87 -40.49
C GLY A 149 11.29 -20.91 -39.54
N CYS A 150 11.50 -22.07 -38.90
CA CYS A 150 12.82 -22.67 -38.67
C CYS A 150 12.65 -24.07 -38.06
N ILE A 151 12.30 -25.05 -38.89
CA ILE A 151 12.78 -26.42 -38.70
C ILE A 151 13.26 -26.86 -40.09
N SER A 152 14.58 -26.84 -40.25
CA SER A 152 15.29 -27.51 -41.34
C SER A 152 15.43 -28.99 -41.02
#